data_AF-A0A5K1DBY1-F1
#
_entry.id   AF-A0A5K1DBY1-F1
#
_cell.length_a   1.000
_cell.length_b   1.000
_cell.length_c   1.000
_cell.angle_alpha   90.00
_cell.angle_beta   90.00
_cell.angle_gamma   90.00
#
_symmetry.space_group_name_H-M   'P 1'
#
loop_
_entity.id
_entity.type
_entity.pdbx_description
1 polymer ?
#
loop_
_entity_poly.entity_id
_entity_poly.type
_entity_poly.pdbx_seq_one_letter_code
_entity_poly.pdbx_strand_id
1 'polypeptide(L)' 'VGGWSQVYKGLTFVTIRGAGHEVPLHRPRQAYILFRSFLHNQPMPS' A
#
# COMPACT_ATOMS: atom_id res chain seq x y z
N VAL A 1 -10.29 0.08 -7.42
CA VAL A 1 -9.18 0.93 -6.92
C VAL A 1 -8.93 0.65 -5.44
N GLY A 2 -7.69 0.30 -5.05
CA GLY A 2 -7.33 -0.07 -3.67
C GLY A 2 -6.90 1.10 -2.77
N GLY A 3 -6.67 2.27 -3.35
CA GLY A 3 -6.12 3.44 -2.68
C GLY A 3 -5.29 4.26 -3.68
N TRP A 4 -4.39 5.09 -3.18
CA TRP A 4 -3.51 5.94 -3.97
C TRP A 4 -2.06 5.80 -3.52
N SER A 5 -1.13 5.97 -4.45
CA SER A 5 0.30 5.98 -4.18
C SER A 5 0.95 7.21 -4.80
N GLN A 6 1.87 7.84 -4.07
CA GLN A 6 2.70 8.93 -4.55
C GLN A 6 4.17 8.57 -4.32
N VAL A 7 4.98 8.68 -5.37
CA VAL A 7 6.41 8.39 -5.33
C VAL A 7 7.19 9.70 -5.26
N TYR A 8 8.16 9.74 -4.35
CA TYR A 8 9.12 10.83 -4.17
C TYR A 8 10.55 10.28 -4.29
N LYS A 9 11.54 11.17 -4.29
CA LYS A 9 12.95 10.77 -4.22
C LYS A 9 13.24 10.13 -2.86
N GLY A 10 13.36 8.80 -2.83
CA GLY A 10 13.71 8.02 -1.63
C GLY A 10 12.53 7.68 -0.71
N LEU A 11 11.28 7.97 -1.10
CA LEU A 11 10.08 7.67 -0.29
C LEU A 11 8.90 7.34 -1.19
N THR A 12 8.08 6.36 -0.79
CA THR A 12 6.77 6.09 -1.38
C THR A 12 5.71 6.23 -0.30
N PHE A 13 4.72 7.09 -0.54
CA PHE A 13 3.55 7.26 0.34
C PHE A 13 2.34 6.54 -0.26
N VAL A 14 1.68 5.70 0.53
CA VAL A 14 0.53 4.90 0.08
C VAL A 14 -0.63 5.07 1.05
N THR A 15 -1.83 5.26 0.51
CA THR A 15 -3.10 5.17 1.25
C THR A 15 -3.83 3.91 0.84
N ILE A 16 -4.51 3.26 1.80
CA ILE A 16 -5.39 2.12 1.51
C ILE A 16 -6.83 2.56 1.76
N ARG A 17 -7.63 2.56 0.69
CA ARG A 17 -9.01 3.06 0.74
C ARG A 17 -9.85 2.20 1.68
N GLY A 18 -10.43 2.84 2.69
CA GLY A 18 -11.33 2.19 3.65
C GLY A 18 -10.63 1.23 4.61
N ALA A 19 -9.35 1.42 4.89
CA ALA A 19 -8.67 0.85 6.05
C ALA A 19 -8.63 1.88 7.19
N GLY A 20 -8.78 1.42 8.44
CA GLY A 20 -8.56 2.23 9.64
C GLY A 20 -7.11 2.20 10.11
N HIS A 21 -6.89 2.46 11.41
CA HIS A 21 -5.56 2.44 12.04
C HIS A 21 -4.83 1.10 11.83
N GLU A 22 -5.52 -0.02 12.01
CA GLU A 22 -4.97 -1.36 11.77
C GLU A 22 -5.26 -1.80 10.34
N VAL A 23 -4.40 -1.43 9.41
CA VAL A 23 -4.62 -1.70 7.98
C VAL A 23 -4.79 -3.19 7.65
N PRO A 24 -3.94 -4.12 8.15
CA PRO A 24 -4.10 -5.54 7.86
C PRO A 24 -5.39 -6.15 8.42
N LEU A 25 -5.92 -5.62 9.53
CA LEU A 25 -7.20 -6.07 10.09
C LEU A 25 -8.37 -5.73 9.15
N HIS A 26 -8.42 -4.48 8.66
CA HIS A 26 -9.55 -4.01 7.86
C HIS A 26 -9.45 -4.38 6.37
N ARG A 27 -8.23 -4.44 5.83
CA ARG A 27 -7.94 -4.64 4.40
C ARG A 27 -6.79 -5.64 4.20
N PRO A 28 -6.93 -6.91 4.64
CA PRO A 28 -5.84 -7.89 4.66
C PRO A 28 -5.23 -8.12 3.27
N ARG A 29 -6.05 -8.21 2.22
CA ARG A 29 -5.59 -8.42 0.84
C ARG A 29 -4.72 -7.26 0.34
N GLN A 30 -5.15 -6.01 0.55
CA GLN A 30 -4.41 -4.83 0.11
C GLN A 30 -3.14 -4.64 0.93
N ALA A 31 -3.20 -4.92 2.24
CA ALA A 31 -2.03 -4.88 3.12
C ALA A 31 -0.96 -5.89 2.67
N TYR A 32 -1.36 -7.11 2.30
CA TYR A 32 -0.44 -8.11 1.77
C TYR A 32 0.22 -7.67 0.45
N ILE A 33 -0.55 -7.10 -0.47
CA ILE A 33 -0.02 -6.57 -1.74
C ILE A 33 0.99 -5.44 -1.47
N LEU A 34 0.62 -4.49 -0.60
CA LEU A 34 1.52 -3.40 -0.19
C LEU A 34 2.83 -3.95 0.39
N PHE A 35 2.74 -4.91 1.30
CA PHE A 35 3.90 -5.49 1.96
C PHE A 35 4.81 -6.24 0.97
N ARG A 36 4.22 -7.02 0.05
CA ARG A 36 4.95 -7.71 -1.01
C ARG A 36 5.66 -6.71 -1.92
N SER A 37 4.98 -5.67 -2.38
CA SER A 37 5.55 -4.61 -3.22
C SER A 37 6.70 -3.90 -2.52
N PHE A 38 6.55 -3.59 -1.23
CA PHE A 38 7.59 -2.98 -0.41
C PHE A 38 8.86 -3.84 -0.36
N LEU A 39 8.74 -5.14 -0.03
CA LEU A 39 9.89 -6.04 0.07
C LEU A 39 10.61 -6.26 -1.27
N HIS A 40 9.89 -6.24 -2.38
CA HIS A 40 10.48 -6.38 -3.72
C HIS A 40 10.92 -5.04 -4.34
N ASN A 41 10.79 -3.93 -3.62
CA ASN A 41 11.05 -2.59 -4.14
C ASN A 41 10.32 -2.31 -5.47
N GLN A 42 9.06 -2.74 -5.55
CA GLN A 42 8.19 -2.55 -6.71
C GLN A 42 7.13 -1.48 -6.41
N PRO A 43 6.73 -0.66 -7.40
CA PRO A 43 5.63 0.28 -7.22
C PRO A 43 4.30 -0.45 -6.96
N MET A 44 3.33 0.27 -6.39
CA MET A 44 1.98 -0.25 -6.23
C MET A 44 1.34 -0.51 -7.61
N PRO A 45 0.61 -1.62 -7.79
CA PRO A 45 -0.07 -1.90 -9.06
C PRO A 45 -1.18 -0.88 -9.34
N SER A 46 -1.31 -0.48 -10.61
CA SER A 46 -2.33 0.48 -11.11
C SER A 46 -3.72 -0.13 -11.22
#